data_AF-A0A6A8A0H1-F1
#
_entry.id   AF-A0A6A8A0H1-F1
#
_cell.length_a   1.000
_cell.length_b   1.000
_cell.length_c   1.000
_cell.angle_alpha   90.00
_cell.angle_beta   90.00
_cell.angle_gamma   90.00
#
_symmetry.space_group_name_H-M   'P 1'
#
loop_
_entity.id
_entity.type
_entity.pdbx_description
1 polymer ?
#
loop_
_entity_poly.entity_id
_entity_poly.type
_entity_poly.pdbx_seq_one_letter_code
_entity_poly.pdbx_strand_id
1 'polypeptide(L)'
;MAIMFVRAQVIGRGAGRSIVSAAAYRHRTRMIDEQAGTSFSYRGGASELVHEELALPDDIPAWLKAAIDGQSVAKASEALWNAVEAHETRADAQLARELIIALPEELTRAENIALVREFVRDNLTSKGMVADWVYHDKDGNPHIHLMTALRPLTEEGFGPKKVPVLGEDGEPLRVVTPDRPNGKIVYKLWAGDKETIKAWKIAWAETANRHLALAGHEIRLDGRSYAEQGLDGIAQKHLGPEKAALARKGIAMYFAPADLARRQEMADRLLAEPELLLKQLGNERSTFDERDIARALHRYVDDPV
;
A
#
# COMPACT_ATOMS: atom_id res chain seq x y z
N MET A 1 9.79 5.58 -14.36
CA MET A 1 10.03 6.80 -13.54
C MET A 1 9.34 6.62 -12.21
N ALA A 2 10.00 6.92 -11.10
CA ALA A 2 9.39 6.83 -9.77
C ALA A 2 8.05 7.56 -9.74
N ILE A 3 7.02 6.88 -9.22
CA ILE A 3 5.67 7.40 -9.10
C ILE A 3 5.17 7.25 -7.67
N MET A 4 4.42 8.25 -7.21
CA MET A 4 3.70 8.13 -5.95
C MET A 4 2.39 7.34 -6.16
N PHE A 5 2.44 6.02 -5.92
CA PHE A 5 1.25 5.17 -5.93
C PHE A 5 1.19 4.32 -4.67
N VAL A 6 0.14 4.56 -3.88
CA VAL A 6 -0.21 3.74 -2.70
C VAL A 6 -1.73 3.54 -2.73
N ARG A 7 -2.15 2.28 -2.83
CA ARG A 7 -3.55 1.87 -2.73
C ARG A 7 -3.75 0.99 -1.50
N ALA A 8 -4.65 1.41 -0.61
CA ALA A 8 -5.10 0.59 0.48
C ALA A 8 -6.40 -0.14 0.12
N GLN A 9 -6.50 -1.41 0.49
CA GLN A 9 -7.75 -2.17 0.40
C GLN A 9 -7.90 -3.13 1.58
N VAL A 10 -9.13 -3.58 1.81
CA VAL A 10 -9.43 -4.59 2.83
C VAL A 10 -9.66 -5.92 2.15
N ILE A 11 -9.09 -6.97 2.71
CA ILE A 11 -9.37 -8.36 2.37
C ILE A 11 -10.39 -8.86 3.39
N GLY A 12 -11.54 -9.34 2.94
CA GLY A 12 -12.58 -9.82 3.82
C GLY A 12 -13.52 -10.79 3.15
N ARG A 13 -14.13 -11.66 3.96
CA ARG A 13 -15.02 -12.74 3.52
C ARG A 13 -16.29 -12.22 2.85
N GLY A 14 -16.80 -11.07 3.27
CA GLY A 14 -17.99 -10.46 2.67
C GLY A 14 -17.86 -10.13 1.17
N ALA A 15 -16.63 -10.06 0.64
CA ALA A 15 -16.35 -9.90 -0.78
C ALA A 15 -15.99 -11.24 -1.48
N GLY A 16 -16.22 -12.38 -0.83
CA GLY A 16 -15.86 -13.72 -1.32
C GLY A 16 -14.35 -13.99 -1.35
N ARG A 17 -13.54 -13.22 -0.61
CA ARG A 17 -12.07 -13.35 -0.61
C ARG A 17 -11.61 -14.21 0.57
N SER A 18 -10.79 -15.22 0.29
CA SER A 18 -9.99 -15.95 1.30
C SER A 18 -8.65 -15.23 1.50
N ILE A 19 -8.25 -15.00 2.74
CA ILE A 19 -6.95 -14.37 3.02
C ILE A 19 -5.78 -15.31 2.74
N VAL A 20 -5.95 -16.62 2.94
CA VAL A 20 -4.94 -17.63 2.62
C VAL A 20 -4.74 -17.73 1.11
N SER A 21 -5.81 -17.71 0.32
CA SER A 21 -5.73 -17.60 -1.16
C SER A 21 -5.01 -16.31 -1.57
N ALA A 22 -5.31 -15.19 -0.91
CA ALA A 22 -4.67 -13.91 -1.19
C ALA A 22 -3.15 -13.96 -0.89
N ALA A 23 -2.73 -14.50 0.25
CA ALA A 23 -1.33 -14.69 0.58
C ALA A 23 -0.65 -15.62 -0.43
N ALA A 24 -1.25 -16.78 -0.75
CA ALA A 24 -0.71 -17.73 -1.72
C ALA A 24 -0.47 -17.10 -3.09
N TYR A 25 -1.39 -16.24 -3.55
CA TYR A 25 -1.27 -15.50 -4.81
C TYR A 25 -0.07 -14.56 -4.81
N ARG A 26 0.17 -13.86 -3.70
CA ARG A 26 1.25 -12.89 -3.52
C ARG A 26 2.61 -13.58 -3.40
N HIS A 27 2.71 -14.62 -2.58
CA HIS A 27 3.92 -15.44 -2.45
C HIS A 27 4.17 -16.37 -3.65
N ARG A 28 3.30 -16.36 -4.67
CA ARG A 28 3.41 -17.22 -5.87
C ARG A 28 3.61 -18.69 -5.52
N THR A 29 2.90 -19.15 -4.49
CA THR A 29 3.12 -20.47 -3.89
C THR A 29 1.81 -21.23 -3.72
N ARG A 30 1.89 -22.41 -3.13
CA ARG A 30 0.74 -23.18 -2.68
C ARG A 30 0.54 -22.96 -1.18
N MET A 31 -0.66 -22.59 -0.77
CA MET A 31 -1.09 -22.59 0.64
C MET A 31 -2.43 -23.31 0.80
N ILE A 32 -2.75 -23.72 2.02
CA ILE A 32 -3.95 -24.45 2.41
C ILE A 32 -4.67 -23.63 3.47
N ASP A 33 -5.94 -23.38 3.23
CA ASP A 33 -6.89 -22.91 4.23
C ASP A 33 -7.30 -24.11 5.09
N GLU A 34 -6.83 -24.14 6.33
CA GLU A 34 -7.02 -25.26 7.25
C GLU A 34 -8.48 -25.42 7.68
N GLN A 35 -9.21 -24.31 7.81
CA GLN A 35 -10.60 -24.33 8.23
C GLN A 35 -11.52 -24.84 7.10
N ALA A 36 -11.26 -24.42 5.87
CA ALA A 36 -12.02 -24.86 4.69
C ALA A 36 -11.49 -26.15 4.05
N GLY A 37 -10.31 -26.63 4.47
CA GLY A 37 -9.61 -27.76 3.84
C GLY A 37 -9.23 -27.51 2.38
N THR A 38 -9.20 -26.24 1.95
CA THR A 38 -9.07 -25.87 0.53
C THR A 38 -7.64 -25.47 0.21
N SER A 39 -7.08 -26.04 -0.85
CA SER A 39 -5.73 -25.71 -1.32
C SER A 39 -5.76 -24.71 -2.47
N PHE A 40 -4.96 -23.66 -2.37
CA PHE A 40 -4.77 -22.66 -3.44
C PHE A 40 -3.33 -22.73 -3.96
N SER A 41 -3.13 -22.63 -5.27
CA SER A 41 -1.79 -22.71 -5.89
C SER A 41 -1.63 -21.67 -6.99
N TYR A 42 -0.61 -20.82 -6.87
CA TYR A 42 -0.34 -19.71 -7.81
C TYR A 42 1.12 -19.69 -8.31
N ARG A 43 1.73 -20.88 -8.42
CA ARG A 43 3.14 -21.06 -8.82
C ARG A 43 3.47 -20.58 -10.24
N GLY A 44 2.45 -20.42 -11.09
CA GLY A 44 2.64 -19.97 -12.48
C GLY A 44 3.24 -18.55 -12.61
N GLY A 45 3.16 -17.72 -11.56
CA GLY A 45 3.75 -16.38 -11.55
C GLY A 45 5.08 -16.28 -10.81
N ALA A 46 5.77 -17.39 -10.51
CA ALA A 46 6.99 -17.39 -9.71
C ALA A 46 8.12 -16.51 -10.29
N SER A 47 8.19 -16.35 -11.60
CA SER A 47 9.18 -15.47 -12.25
C SER A 47 8.98 -13.98 -11.95
N GLU A 48 7.78 -13.60 -11.50
CA GLU A 48 7.46 -12.22 -11.13
C GLU A 48 7.80 -11.92 -9.66
N LEU A 49 8.04 -12.95 -8.83
CA LEU A 49 8.39 -12.78 -7.41
C LEU A 49 9.87 -12.45 -7.27
N VAL A 50 10.17 -11.24 -6.82
CA VAL A 50 11.55 -10.75 -6.63
C VAL A 50 12.02 -10.97 -5.19
N HIS A 51 11.15 -10.71 -4.21
CA HIS A 51 11.46 -10.83 -2.78
C HIS A 51 10.18 -11.11 -1.99
N GLU A 52 10.32 -11.79 -0.85
CA GLU A 52 9.24 -12.01 0.12
C GLU A 52 9.78 -11.91 1.54
N GLU A 53 8.97 -11.37 2.45
CA GLU A 53 9.35 -11.25 3.85
C GLU A 53 8.12 -11.13 4.75
N LEU A 54 8.14 -11.88 5.86
CA LEU A 54 7.23 -11.69 6.97
C LEU A 54 7.96 -10.91 8.06
N ALA A 55 7.73 -9.60 8.10
CA ALA A 55 8.31 -8.72 9.10
C ALA A 55 7.44 -8.70 10.36
N LEU A 56 8.10 -8.85 11.51
CA LEU A 56 7.47 -9.00 12.82
C LEU A 56 7.97 -7.90 13.77
N PRO A 57 7.16 -7.51 14.76
CA PRO A 57 7.65 -6.78 15.93
C PRO A 57 8.74 -7.56 16.67
N ASP A 58 9.57 -6.87 17.44
CA ASP A 58 10.63 -7.50 18.23
C ASP A 58 10.08 -8.54 19.23
N ASP A 59 8.94 -8.20 19.86
CA ASP A 59 8.22 -9.08 20.76
C ASP A 59 6.98 -9.67 20.05
N ILE A 60 7.01 -10.98 19.82
CA ILE A 60 5.87 -11.76 19.31
C ILE A 60 5.43 -12.81 20.33
N PRO A 61 4.13 -13.16 20.38
CA PRO A 61 3.62 -14.13 21.32
C PRO A 61 4.16 -15.54 21.04
N ALA A 62 4.23 -16.36 22.08
CA ALA A 62 4.86 -17.69 22.01
C ALA A 62 4.21 -18.61 20.96
N TRP A 63 2.89 -18.54 20.80
CA TRP A 63 2.16 -19.33 19.80
C TRP A 63 2.60 -19.01 18.37
N LEU A 64 2.80 -17.72 18.05
CA LEU A 64 3.21 -17.31 16.71
C LEU A 64 4.65 -17.70 16.47
N LYS A 65 5.52 -17.45 17.45
CA LYS A 65 6.94 -17.86 17.39
C LYS A 65 7.06 -19.35 17.10
N ALA A 66 6.34 -20.20 17.85
CA ALA A 66 6.35 -21.64 17.65
C ALA A 66 5.81 -22.07 16.27
N ALA A 67 4.79 -21.37 15.76
CA ALA A 67 4.19 -21.69 14.47
C ALA A 67 5.09 -21.37 13.27
N ILE A 68 6.01 -20.41 13.40
CA ILE A 68 6.86 -19.94 12.29
C ILE A 68 8.32 -20.34 12.41
N ASP A 69 8.77 -20.83 13.57
CA ASP A 69 10.17 -21.18 13.79
C ASP A 69 10.65 -22.26 12.80
N GLY A 70 11.82 -22.02 12.19
CA GLY A 70 12.40 -22.88 11.14
C GLY A 70 11.61 -22.96 9.82
N GLN A 71 10.50 -22.21 9.67
CA GLN A 71 9.70 -22.22 8.45
C GLN A 71 10.29 -21.29 7.38
N SER A 72 9.98 -21.57 6.10
CA SER A 72 10.19 -20.58 5.05
C SER A 72 9.23 -19.39 5.23
N VAL A 73 9.55 -18.24 4.62
CA VAL A 73 8.69 -17.05 4.66
C VAL A 73 7.26 -17.37 4.25
N ALA A 74 7.08 -18.06 3.12
CA ALA A 74 5.76 -18.47 2.65
C ALA A 74 5.01 -19.37 3.65
N LYS A 75 5.71 -20.26 4.37
CA LYS A 75 5.08 -21.12 5.39
C LYS A 75 4.75 -20.36 6.68
N ALA A 76 5.61 -19.44 7.08
CA ALA A 76 5.31 -18.53 8.18
C ALA A 76 4.11 -17.62 7.89
N SER A 77 4.01 -17.09 6.66
CA SER A 77 2.86 -16.33 6.15
C SER A 77 1.58 -17.18 6.17
N GLU A 78 1.63 -18.41 5.65
CA GLU A 78 0.51 -19.36 5.71
C GLU A 78 0.02 -19.60 7.13
N ALA A 79 0.93 -19.80 8.10
CA ALA A 79 0.59 -20.00 9.50
C ALA A 79 -0.09 -18.77 10.12
N LEU A 80 0.48 -17.57 9.89
CA LEU A 80 -0.12 -16.31 10.36
C LEU A 80 -1.54 -16.12 9.82
N TRP A 81 -1.74 -16.34 8.52
CA TRP A 81 -3.03 -16.07 7.88
C TRP A 81 -4.09 -17.12 8.20
N ASN A 82 -3.70 -18.38 8.43
CA ASN A 82 -4.61 -19.38 9.01
C ASN A 82 -5.01 -19.02 10.45
N ALA A 83 -4.09 -18.49 11.25
CA ALA A 83 -4.42 -18.01 12.60
C ALA A 83 -5.43 -16.85 12.56
N VAL A 84 -5.32 -15.94 11.59
CA VAL A 84 -6.31 -14.86 11.37
C VAL A 84 -7.66 -15.41 10.92
N GLU A 85 -7.70 -16.36 9.97
CA GLU A 85 -8.95 -17.03 9.56
C GLU A 85 -9.64 -17.70 10.76
N ALA A 86 -8.90 -18.47 11.54
CA ALA A 86 -9.45 -19.18 12.71
C ALA A 86 -9.99 -18.22 13.78
N HIS A 87 -9.35 -17.05 13.97
CA HIS A 87 -9.77 -16.06 14.95
C HIS A 87 -11.05 -15.31 14.56
N GLU A 88 -11.24 -15.00 13.28
CA GLU A 88 -12.42 -14.27 12.82
C GLU A 88 -13.59 -15.23 12.59
N THR A 89 -14.71 -15.05 13.30
CA THR A 89 -15.85 -16.00 13.22
C THR A 89 -17.00 -15.52 12.33
N ARG A 90 -17.02 -14.23 11.96
CA ARG A 90 -18.12 -13.66 11.18
C ARG A 90 -18.00 -13.99 9.69
N ALA A 91 -19.14 -14.28 9.06
CA ALA A 91 -19.21 -14.53 7.62
C ALA A 91 -18.79 -13.32 6.76
N ASP A 92 -18.91 -12.10 7.30
CA ASP A 92 -18.52 -10.85 6.66
C ASP A 92 -17.23 -10.26 7.25
N ALA A 93 -16.42 -11.06 7.95
CA ALA A 93 -15.21 -10.59 8.61
C ALA A 93 -14.23 -9.92 7.64
N GLN A 94 -13.73 -8.75 8.05
CA GLN A 94 -12.52 -8.16 7.48
C GLN A 94 -11.32 -8.84 8.12
N LEU A 95 -10.38 -9.34 7.31
CA LEU A 95 -9.30 -10.23 7.72
C LEU A 95 -7.95 -9.50 7.73
N ALA A 96 -7.64 -8.76 6.67
CA ALA A 96 -6.41 -7.99 6.56
C ALA A 96 -6.62 -6.65 5.86
N ARG A 97 -5.67 -5.74 6.08
CA ARG A 97 -5.45 -4.59 5.23
C ARG A 97 -4.29 -4.90 4.30
N GLU A 98 -4.43 -4.54 3.05
CA GLU A 98 -3.38 -4.60 2.04
C GLU A 98 -3.04 -3.21 1.54
N LEU A 99 -1.75 -2.92 1.45
CA LEU A 99 -1.19 -1.80 0.71
C LEU A 99 -0.53 -2.34 -0.56
N ILE A 100 -0.88 -1.73 -1.70
CA ILE A 100 -0.17 -1.94 -2.97
C ILE A 100 0.61 -0.66 -3.23
N ILE A 101 1.93 -0.76 -3.31
CA ILE A 101 2.82 0.38 -3.39
C ILE A 101 3.76 0.21 -4.58
N ALA A 102 3.84 1.22 -5.45
CA ALA A 102 4.82 1.22 -6.54
C ALA A 102 6.22 1.49 -5.99
N LEU A 103 7.21 0.80 -6.56
CA LEU A 103 8.62 1.01 -6.25
C LEU A 103 9.29 1.89 -7.30
N PRO A 104 10.28 2.73 -6.94
CA PRO A 104 11.10 3.44 -7.91
C PRO A 104 11.86 2.47 -8.83
N GLU A 105 11.76 2.68 -10.14
CA GLU A 105 12.51 1.90 -11.16
C GLU A 105 13.99 2.30 -11.20
N GLU A 106 14.30 3.50 -10.69
CA GLU A 106 15.65 4.07 -10.63
C GLU A 106 16.51 3.37 -9.58
N LEU A 107 15.88 2.82 -8.53
CA LEU A 107 16.57 2.05 -7.51
C LEU A 107 16.80 0.62 -7.95
N THR A 108 17.97 0.07 -7.61
CA THR A 108 18.24 -1.35 -7.76
C THR A 108 17.28 -2.17 -6.89
N ARG A 109 17.18 -3.47 -7.18
CA ARG A 109 16.36 -4.40 -6.37
C ARG A 109 16.76 -4.40 -4.90
N ALA A 110 18.07 -4.34 -4.61
CA ALA A 110 18.58 -4.33 -3.24
C ALA A 110 18.21 -3.04 -2.50
N GLU A 111 18.30 -1.89 -3.16
CA GLU A 111 17.90 -0.59 -2.60
C GLU A 111 16.40 -0.52 -2.37
N ASN A 112 15.60 -1.04 -3.32
CA ASN A 112 14.14 -1.15 -3.14
C ASN A 112 13.77 -2.04 -1.95
N ILE A 113 14.46 -3.17 -1.74
CA ILE A 113 14.26 -4.01 -0.55
C ILE A 113 14.62 -3.26 0.73
N ALA A 114 15.73 -2.51 0.73
CA ALA A 114 16.15 -1.71 1.90
C ALA A 114 15.13 -0.60 2.23
N LEU A 115 14.65 0.10 1.21
CA LEU A 115 13.60 1.11 1.30
C LEU A 115 12.34 0.53 1.94
N VAL A 116 11.86 -0.62 1.46
CA VAL A 116 10.64 -1.25 2.00
C VAL A 116 10.84 -1.70 3.44
N ARG A 117 12.00 -2.28 3.78
CA ARG A 117 12.32 -2.68 5.16
C ARG A 117 12.34 -1.50 6.12
N GLU A 118 12.93 -0.37 5.73
CA GLU A 118 12.90 0.86 6.52
C GLU A 118 11.47 1.34 6.74
N PHE A 119 10.69 1.43 5.66
CA PHE A 119 9.29 1.83 5.75
C PHE A 119 8.49 0.91 6.68
N VAL A 120 8.62 -0.41 6.50
CA VAL A 120 7.92 -1.42 7.31
C VAL A 120 8.30 -1.33 8.78
N ARG A 121 9.59 -1.18 9.08
CA ARG A 121 10.08 -1.06 10.45
C ARG A 121 9.51 0.18 11.14
N ASP A 122 9.67 1.33 10.52
CA ASP A 122 9.33 2.62 11.15
C ASP A 122 7.81 2.84 11.21
N ASN A 123 7.06 2.24 10.27
CA ASN A 123 5.63 2.49 10.15
C ASN A 123 4.73 1.39 10.70
N LEU A 124 5.21 0.14 10.80
CA LEU A 124 4.41 -1.02 11.18
C LEU A 124 5.02 -1.79 12.36
N THR A 125 6.20 -2.40 12.23
CA THR A 125 6.69 -3.33 13.26
C THR A 125 7.07 -2.63 14.57
N SER A 126 7.64 -1.42 14.50
CA SER A 126 7.85 -0.55 15.68
C SER A 126 6.57 -0.17 16.42
N LYS A 127 5.40 -0.33 15.78
CA LYS A 127 4.07 -0.10 16.37
C LYS A 127 3.39 -1.41 16.76
N GLY A 128 4.10 -2.52 16.81
CA GLY A 128 3.58 -3.84 17.16
C GLY A 128 2.78 -4.52 16.03
N MET A 129 2.82 -4.00 14.80
CA MET A 129 2.09 -4.56 13.67
C MET A 129 2.96 -5.56 12.89
N VAL A 130 2.38 -6.70 12.52
CA VAL A 130 2.99 -7.62 11.54
C VAL A 130 2.84 -7.07 10.13
N ALA A 131 3.82 -7.33 9.26
CA ALA A 131 3.77 -6.95 7.86
C ALA A 131 4.29 -8.10 6.99
N ASP A 132 3.38 -8.77 6.30
CA ASP A 132 3.70 -9.77 5.29
C ASP A 132 3.76 -9.08 3.93
N TRP A 133 4.95 -8.99 3.33
CA TRP A 133 5.13 -8.25 2.09
C TRP A 133 5.91 -9.02 1.04
N VAL A 134 5.50 -8.81 -0.21
CA VAL A 134 6.14 -9.38 -1.38
C VAL A 134 6.45 -8.28 -2.38
N TYR A 135 7.61 -8.37 -3.03
CA TYR A 135 8.01 -7.54 -4.15
C TYR A 135 7.78 -8.31 -5.44
N HIS A 136 6.88 -7.78 -6.28
CA HIS A 136 6.69 -8.24 -7.65
C HIS A 136 7.32 -7.30 -8.65
N ASP A 137 7.89 -7.88 -9.71
CA ASP A 137 8.33 -7.16 -10.89
C ASP A 137 7.87 -7.93 -12.13
N LYS A 138 6.77 -7.46 -12.71
CA LYS A 138 6.21 -8.01 -13.94
C LYS A 138 6.36 -6.96 -15.03
N ASP A 139 7.10 -7.30 -16.08
CA ASP A 139 7.30 -6.46 -17.26
C ASP A 139 7.79 -5.03 -16.92
N GLY A 140 8.68 -4.90 -15.92
CA GLY A 140 9.22 -3.62 -15.48
C GLY A 140 8.24 -2.77 -14.68
N ASN A 141 7.26 -3.38 -14.02
CA ASN A 141 6.34 -2.72 -13.09
C ASN A 141 6.65 -3.16 -11.66
N PRO A 142 7.71 -2.62 -11.02
CA PRO A 142 8.10 -3.01 -9.68
C PRO A 142 7.11 -2.45 -8.65
N HIS A 143 6.53 -3.33 -7.83
CA HIS A 143 5.59 -2.95 -6.78
C HIS A 143 5.62 -3.96 -5.64
N ILE A 144 5.20 -3.53 -4.46
CA ILE A 144 4.95 -4.43 -3.34
C ILE A 144 3.45 -4.63 -3.10
N HIS A 145 3.12 -5.83 -2.66
CA HIS A 145 1.92 -6.10 -1.88
C HIS A 145 2.33 -6.27 -0.43
N LEU A 146 1.79 -5.46 0.48
CA LEU A 146 2.04 -5.52 1.92
C LEU A 146 0.72 -5.75 2.65
N MET A 147 0.60 -6.88 3.33
CA MET A 147 -0.55 -7.28 4.12
C MET A 147 -0.26 -7.14 5.62
N THR A 148 -1.19 -6.55 6.36
CA THR A 148 -1.15 -6.47 7.83
C THR A 148 -2.44 -6.99 8.43
N ALA A 149 -2.32 -7.64 9.59
CA ALA A 149 -3.47 -8.04 10.40
C ALA A 149 -4.27 -6.81 10.86
N LEU A 150 -5.57 -6.99 11.09
CA LEU A 150 -6.46 -5.92 11.55
C LEU A 150 -6.52 -5.76 13.07
N ARG A 151 -5.78 -6.60 13.80
CA ARG A 151 -5.79 -6.72 15.25
C ARG A 151 -4.36 -6.81 15.79
N PRO A 152 -4.10 -6.33 17.02
CA PRO A 152 -2.80 -6.53 17.66
C PRO A 152 -2.61 -8.01 17.98
N LEU A 153 -1.36 -8.46 17.99
CA LEU A 153 -0.99 -9.75 18.54
C LEU A 153 -1.11 -9.73 20.07
N THR A 154 -1.54 -10.84 20.66
CA THR A 154 -1.58 -11.06 22.11
C THR A 154 -1.11 -12.48 22.42
N GLU A 155 -0.80 -12.76 23.69
CA GLU A 155 -0.42 -14.12 24.13
C GLU A 155 -1.51 -15.17 23.87
N GLU A 156 -2.77 -14.75 23.81
CA GLU A 156 -3.93 -15.61 23.55
C GLU A 156 -4.41 -15.57 22.08
N GLY A 157 -3.68 -14.90 21.19
CA GLY A 157 -4.01 -14.80 19.77
C GLY A 157 -4.05 -13.36 19.27
N PHE A 158 -5.25 -12.84 19.01
CA PHE A 158 -5.45 -11.49 18.47
C PHE A 158 -6.37 -10.66 19.37
N GLY A 159 -5.99 -9.41 19.60
CA GLY A 159 -6.76 -8.47 20.42
C GLY A 159 -7.92 -7.78 19.68
N PRO A 160 -8.51 -6.73 20.27
CA PRO A 160 -9.61 -6.01 19.67
C PRO A 160 -9.16 -5.14 18.48
N LYS A 161 -10.01 -5.02 17.45
CA LYS A 161 -9.78 -4.09 16.32
C LYS A 161 -9.77 -2.63 16.75
N LYS A 162 -10.47 -2.31 17.85
CA LYS A 162 -10.48 -0.98 18.46
C LYS A 162 -9.65 -1.03 19.74
N VAL A 163 -8.58 -0.24 19.78
CA VAL A 163 -7.67 -0.15 20.92
C VAL A 163 -7.79 1.24 21.56
N PRO A 164 -7.60 1.37 22.88
CA PRO A 164 -7.54 2.67 23.51
C PRO A 164 -6.39 3.49 22.92
N VAL A 165 -6.61 4.79 22.77
CA VAL A 165 -5.52 5.75 22.59
C VAL A 165 -4.89 5.92 23.96
N LEU A 166 -3.57 5.74 24.05
CA LEU A 166 -2.84 5.91 25.31
C LEU A 166 -2.29 7.34 25.41
N GLY A 167 -2.29 7.90 26.62
CA GLY A 167 -1.57 9.12 26.96
C GLY A 167 -0.08 8.90 27.09
N GLU A 168 0.67 9.96 27.39
CA GLU A 168 2.12 9.89 27.65
C GLU A 168 2.47 9.03 28.87
N ASP A 169 1.53 8.88 29.80
CA ASP A 169 1.60 8.03 30.99
C ASP A 169 1.31 6.54 30.71
N GLY A 170 0.96 6.19 29.47
CA GLY A 170 0.58 4.83 29.09
C GLY A 170 -0.85 4.46 29.46
N GLU A 171 -1.60 5.36 30.10
CA GLU A 171 -3.00 5.11 30.48
C GLU A 171 -3.96 5.48 29.35
N PRO A 172 -5.16 4.86 29.28
CA PRO A 172 -6.14 5.20 28.26
C PRO A 172 -6.57 6.68 28.35
N LEU A 173 -6.37 7.41 27.25
CA LEU A 173 -6.80 8.80 27.10
C LEU A 173 -8.33 8.89 27.30
N ARG A 174 -8.73 9.78 28.21
CA ARG A 174 -10.14 10.05 28.51
C ARG A 174 -10.50 11.49 28.18
N VAL A 175 -11.60 11.66 27.46
CA VAL A 175 -12.20 12.98 27.21
C VAL A 175 -13.33 13.20 28.20
N VAL A 176 -13.20 14.25 29.02
CA VAL A 176 -14.25 14.69 29.96
C VAL A 176 -15.20 15.62 29.22
N THR A 177 -16.49 15.36 29.36
CA THR A 177 -17.57 16.22 28.86
C THR A 177 -18.49 16.59 30.02
N PRO A 178 -19.28 17.69 29.95
CA PRO A 178 -20.18 18.06 31.04
C PRO A 178 -21.15 16.95 31.47
N ASP A 179 -21.56 16.07 30.56
CA ASP A 179 -22.42 14.91 30.80
C ASP A 179 -21.67 13.66 31.29
N ARG A 180 -20.32 13.65 31.25
CA ARG A 180 -19.47 12.52 31.66
C ARG A 180 -18.27 13.00 32.48
N PRO A 181 -18.46 13.33 33.77
CA PRO A 181 -17.39 13.83 34.63
C PRO A 181 -16.24 12.83 34.83
N ASN A 182 -16.51 11.52 34.70
CA ASN A 182 -15.48 10.47 34.81
C ASN A 182 -14.73 10.18 33.50
N GLY A 183 -15.03 10.94 32.42
CA GLY A 183 -14.39 10.83 31.12
C GLY A 183 -14.74 9.56 30.33
N LYS A 184 -14.72 9.68 28.99
CA LYS A 184 -14.88 8.55 28.06
C LYS A 184 -13.54 8.20 27.43
N ILE A 185 -13.17 6.92 27.43
CA ILE A 185 -11.96 6.44 26.76
C ILE A 185 -12.06 6.70 25.26
N VAL A 186 -11.00 7.26 24.70
CA VAL A 186 -10.83 7.45 23.25
C VAL A 186 -10.29 6.17 22.64
N TYR A 187 -10.91 5.71 21.56
CA TYR A 187 -10.48 4.50 20.85
C TYR A 187 -10.05 4.86 19.42
N LYS A 188 -9.08 4.10 18.91
CA LYS A 188 -8.65 4.12 17.51
C LYS A 188 -8.74 2.71 16.91
N LEU A 189 -8.76 2.63 15.58
CA LEU A 189 -8.59 1.35 14.89
C LEU A 189 -7.11 0.94 14.95
N TRP A 190 -6.85 -0.29 15.37
CA TRP A 190 -5.49 -0.83 15.46
C TRP A 190 -4.75 -0.72 14.13
N ALA A 191 -5.36 -1.24 13.07
CA ALA A 191 -4.77 -1.25 11.73
C ALA A 191 -4.98 0.05 10.94
N GLY A 192 -5.20 1.15 11.66
CA GLY A 192 -5.35 2.48 11.09
C GLY A 192 -6.69 2.75 10.43
N ASP A 193 -6.97 4.04 10.33
CA ASP A 193 -8.09 4.65 9.63
C ASP A 193 -7.61 5.48 8.42
N LYS A 194 -8.46 6.35 7.89
CA LYS A 194 -8.12 7.20 6.74
C LYS A 194 -6.91 8.10 6.99
N GLU A 195 -6.79 8.67 8.19
CA GLU A 195 -5.67 9.54 8.53
C GLU A 195 -4.38 8.74 8.67
N THR A 196 -4.46 7.51 9.18
CA THR A 196 -3.32 6.59 9.19
C THR A 196 -2.83 6.28 7.77
N ILE A 197 -3.75 6.07 6.81
CA ILE A 197 -3.35 5.85 5.41
C ILE A 197 -2.69 7.08 4.80
N LYS A 198 -3.15 8.30 5.12
CA LYS A 198 -2.48 9.53 4.68
C LYS A 198 -1.07 9.63 5.28
N ALA A 199 -0.92 9.36 6.58
CA ALA A 199 0.37 9.37 7.25
C ALA A 199 1.33 8.36 6.62
N TRP A 200 0.87 7.13 6.31
CA TRP A 200 1.69 6.14 5.61
C TRP A 200 2.07 6.56 4.19
N LYS A 201 1.20 7.29 3.46
CA LYS A 201 1.56 7.84 2.14
C LYS A 201 2.69 8.87 2.25
N ILE A 202 2.61 9.77 3.23
CA ILE A 202 3.65 10.76 3.48
C ILE A 202 4.94 10.06 3.89
N ALA A 203 4.88 9.15 4.86
CA ALA A 203 6.04 8.40 5.33
C ALA A 203 6.69 7.55 4.23
N TRP A 204 5.89 6.96 3.33
CA TRP A 204 6.40 6.26 2.15
C TRP A 204 7.18 7.22 1.25
N ALA A 205 6.58 8.35 0.88
CA ALA A 205 7.21 9.34 0.01
C ALA A 205 8.52 9.86 0.62
N GLU A 206 8.53 10.18 1.91
CA GLU A 206 9.73 10.64 2.63
C GLU A 206 10.83 9.56 2.65
N THR A 207 10.46 8.30 2.92
CA THR A 207 11.41 7.19 2.93
C THR A 207 11.98 6.94 1.54
N ALA A 208 11.13 6.88 0.51
CA ALA A 208 11.55 6.73 -0.87
C ALA A 208 12.45 7.87 -1.34
N ASN A 209 12.15 9.12 -0.97
CA ASN A 209 12.97 10.29 -1.31
C ASN A 209 14.36 10.21 -0.69
N ARG A 210 14.48 9.75 0.57
CA ARG A 210 15.78 9.52 1.20
C ARG A 210 16.60 8.50 0.43
N HIS A 211 16.00 7.36 0.08
CA HIS A 211 16.69 6.29 -0.67
C HIS A 211 17.07 6.74 -2.09
N LEU A 212 16.19 7.44 -2.80
CA LEU A 212 16.48 8.06 -4.10
C LEU A 212 17.66 9.04 -4.01
N ALA A 213 17.67 9.91 -3.01
CA ALA A 213 18.76 10.86 -2.79
C ALA A 213 20.09 10.16 -2.46
N LEU A 214 20.07 9.11 -1.62
CA LEU A 214 21.24 8.29 -1.32
C LEU A 214 21.83 7.59 -2.55
N ALA A 215 20.97 7.20 -3.50
CA ALA A 215 21.35 6.64 -4.79
C ALA A 215 21.75 7.70 -5.84
N GLY A 216 21.72 9.00 -5.48
CA GLY A 216 22.12 10.09 -6.37
C GLY A 216 21.02 10.57 -7.33
N HIS A 217 19.76 10.23 -7.08
CA HIS A 217 18.62 10.71 -7.86
C HIS A 217 17.99 11.95 -7.22
N GLU A 218 17.75 12.99 -8.03
CA GLU A 218 17.05 14.20 -7.58
C GLU A 218 15.51 14.09 -7.63
N ILE A 219 14.99 12.89 -7.88
CA ILE A 219 13.55 12.63 -7.99
C ILE A 219 12.91 12.69 -6.60
N ARG A 220 11.76 13.36 -6.51
CA ARG A 220 10.97 13.49 -5.29
C ARG A 220 9.54 13.01 -5.51
N LEU A 221 9.04 12.29 -4.52
CA LEU A 221 7.66 11.88 -4.37
C LEU A 221 6.99 12.76 -3.30
N ASP A 222 5.70 13.03 -3.48
CA ASP A 222 4.89 13.75 -2.49
C ASP A 222 3.66 12.92 -2.14
N GLY A 223 3.59 12.48 -0.88
CA GLY A 223 2.51 11.63 -0.38
C GLY A 223 1.23 12.36 0.02
N ARG A 224 1.23 13.70 0.00
CA ARG A 224 0.03 14.53 0.23
C ARG A 224 -0.94 14.38 -0.93
N SER A 225 -2.21 14.69 -0.70
CA SER A 225 -3.19 14.76 -1.80
C SER A 225 -2.83 15.88 -2.77
N TYR A 226 -3.25 15.75 -4.04
CA TYR A 226 -3.08 16.84 -5.01
C TYR A 226 -3.68 18.17 -4.52
N ALA A 227 -4.80 18.15 -3.81
CA ALA A 227 -5.37 19.35 -3.21
C ALA A 227 -4.43 20.01 -2.18
N GLU A 228 -3.81 19.23 -1.29
CA GLU A 228 -2.83 19.72 -0.30
C GLU A 228 -1.53 20.21 -0.95
N GLN A 229 -1.18 19.69 -2.13
CA GLN A 229 -0.08 20.18 -2.95
C GLN A 229 -0.45 21.45 -3.74
N GLY A 230 -1.72 21.85 -3.73
CA GLY A 230 -2.26 22.92 -4.58
C GLY A 230 -2.18 22.57 -6.07
N LEU A 231 -2.49 21.32 -6.40
CA LEU A 231 -2.56 20.70 -7.73
C LEU A 231 -3.96 20.09 -7.95
N ASP A 232 -4.99 20.60 -7.28
CA ASP A 232 -6.34 20.03 -7.33
C ASP A 232 -6.85 19.95 -8.77
N GLY A 233 -7.53 18.83 -9.09
CA GLY A 233 -8.03 18.53 -10.44
C GLY A 233 -7.02 17.94 -11.44
N ILE A 234 -5.70 17.99 -11.19
CA ILE A 234 -4.70 17.42 -12.13
C ILE A 234 -4.64 15.87 -12.10
N ALA A 235 -5.32 15.27 -11.12
CA ALA A 235 -5.29 13.85 -10.85
C ALA A 235 -5.81 13.02 -12.02
N GLN A 236 -4.98 12.09 -12.51
CA GLN A 236 -5.44 11.11 -13.48
C GLN A 236 -6.24 9.99 -12.81
N LYS A 237 -7.25 9.48 -13.53
CA LYS A 237 -7.98 8.28 -13.12
C LYS A 237 -7.10 7.05 -13.30
N HIS A 238 -6.95 6.25 -12.25
CA HIS A 238 -6.22 4.99 -12.33
C HIS A 238 -6.86 4.07 -13.38
N LEU A 239 -6.05 3.63 -14.33
CA LEU A 239 -6.45 2.66 -15.34
C LEU A 239 -6.24 1.25 -14.79
N GLY A 240 -7.32 0.47 -14.69
CA GLY A 240 -7.24 -0.91 -14.20
C GLY A 240 -6.32 -1.79 -15.07
N PRO A 241 -5.77 -2.88 -14.51
CA PRO A 241 -4.73 -3.70 -15.15
C PRO A 241 -5.15 -4.28 -16.51
N GLU A 242 -6.42 -4.67 -16.67
CA GLU A 242 -6.96 -5.16 -17.94
C GLU A 242 -6.89 -4.11 -19.05
N LYS A 243 -7.32 -2.88 -18.71
CA LYS A 243 -7.24 -1.75 -19.64
C LYS A 243 -5.78 -1.42 -19.92
N ALA A 244 -4.92 -1.29 -18.91
CA ALA A 244 -3.50 -1.01 -19.12
C ALA A 244 -2.82 -2.06 -20.02
N ALA A 245 -3.16 -3.35 -19.88
CA ALA A 245 -2.66 -4.42 -20.75
C ALA A 245 -3.17 -4.29 -22.20
N LEU A 246 -4.41 -3.85 -22.40
CA LEU A 246 -4.99 -3.60 -23.72
C LEU A 246 -4.26 -2.45 -24.44
N ALA A 247 -3.94 -1.38 -23.72
CA ALA A 247 -3.20 -0.22 -24.27
C ALA A 247 -1.81 -0.63 -24.74
N ARG A 248 -1.09 -1.41 -23.94
CA ARG A 248 0.24 -1.92 -24.31
C ARG A 248 0.24 -2.76 -25.59
N LYS A 249 -0.89 -3.37 -25.95
CA LYS A 249 -1.06 -4.16 -27.18
C LYS A 249 -1.47 -3.32 -28.40
N GLY A 250 -1.52 -1.98 -28.26
CA GLY A 250 -1.91 -1.09 -29.35
C GLY A 250 -3.37 -1.25 -29.80
N ILE A 251 -4.22 -1.86 -28.96
CA ILE A 251 -5.63 -2.03 -29.27
C ILE A 251 -6.35 -0.73 -28.94
N ALA A 252 -7.02 -0.16 -29.95
CA ALA A 252 -7.78 1.06 -29.83
C ALA A 252 -8.73 0.99 -28.62
N MET A 253 -8.54 1.90 -27.68
CA MET A 253 -9.38 2.00 -26.51
C MET A 253 -10.57 2.88 -26.80
N TYR A 254 -11.77 2.34 -26.56
CA TYR A 254 -12.92 3.21 -26.37
C TYR A 254 -12.75 3.97 -25.04
N PHE A 255 -12.39 5.25 -25.15
CA PHE A 255 -12.53 6.18 -24.04
C PHE A 255 -14.00 6.60 -23.97
N ALA A 256 -14.61 6.49 -22.79
CA ALA A 256 -15.95 7.01 -22.60
C ALA A 256 -15.95 8.52 -22.90
N PRO A 257 -17.02 9.10 -23.49
CA PRO A 257 -17.08 10.52 -23.80
C PRO A 257 -16.73 11.43 -22.62
N ALA A 258 -17.10 11.04 -21.40
CA ALA A 258 -16.73 11.75 -20.17
C ALA A 258 -15.21 11.75 -19.88
N ASP A 259 -14.49 10.67 -20.23
CA ASP A 259 -13.03 10.59 -20.05
C ASP A 259 -12.30 11.47 -21.07
N LEU A 260 -12.81 11.57 -22.31
CA LEU A 260 -12.30 12.49 -23.34
C LEU A 260 -12.58 13.96 -22.97
N ALA A 261 -13.81 14.27 -22.56
CA ALA A 261 -14.19 15.63 -22.14
C ALA A 261 -13.32 16.13 -20.97
N ARG A 262 -13.09 15.27 -19.97
CA ARG A 262 -12.20 15.59 -18.84
C ARG A 262 -10.76 15.81 -19.27
N ARG A 263 -10.26 15.05 -20.26
CA ARG A 263 -8.91 15.27 -20.81
C ARG A 263 -8.82 16.63 -21.49
N GLN A 264 -9.81 16.97 -22.32
CA GLN A 264 -9.88 18.26 -22.99
C GLN A 264 -9.94 19.42 -21.98
N GLU A 265 -10.81 19.31 -20.97
CA GLU A 265 -10.92 20.30 -19.89
C GLU A 265 -9.58 20.51 -19.17
N MET A 266 -8.83 19.43 -18.92
CA MET A 266 -7.49 19.53 -18.34
C MET A 266 -6.46 20.15 -19.29
N ALA A 267 -6.53 19.84 -20.59
CA ALA A 267 -5.67 20.48 -21.59
C ALA A 267 -5.92 21.99 -21.65
N ASP A 268 -7.19 22.41 -21.73
CA ASP A 268 -7.59 23.81 -21.74
C ASP A 268 -7.16 24.53 -20.46
N ARG A 269 -7.27 23.85 -19.30
CA ARG A 269 -6.82 24.40 -18.03
C ARG A 269 -5.30 24.54 -17.95
N LEU A 270 -4.52 23.57 -18.42
CA LEU A 270 -3.06 23.67 -18.44
C LEU A 270 -2.57 24.75 -19.42
N LEU A 271 -3.33 25.03 -20.48
CA LEU A 271 -3.08 26.17 -21.36
C LEU A 271 -3.36 27.51 -20.67
N ALA A 272 -4.43 27.60 -19.85
CA ALA A 272 -4.80 28.81 -19.12
C ALA A 272 -3.94 29.06 -17.86
N GLU A 273 -3.50 27.99 -17.19
CA GLU A 273 -2.75 27.99 -15.92
C GLU A 273 -1.48 27.11 -16.03
N PRO A 274 -0.48 27.48 -16.87
CA PRO A 274 0.72 26.67 -17.10
C PRO A 274 1.56 26.48 -15.82
N GLU A 275 1.43 27.36 -14.83
CA GLU A 275 2.11 27.28 -13.54
C GLU A 275 1.76 25.99 -12.79
N LEU A 276 0.58 25.39 -13.02
CA LEU A 276 0.20 24.11 -12.42
C LEU A 276 1.14 22.98 -12.85
N LEU A 277 1.49 22.94 -14.14
CA LEU A 277 2.43 21.95 -14.67
C LEU A 277 3.84 22.18 -14.13
N LEU A 278 4.29 23.44 -14.13
CA LEU A 278 5.61 23.82 -13.62
C LEU A 278 5.73 23.49 -12.12
N LYS A 279 4.67 23.72 -11.35
CA LYS A 279 4.60 23.36 -9.94
C LYS A 279 4.64 21.86 -9.73
N GLN A 280 3.91 21.08 -10.54
CA GLN A 280 4.00 19.62 -10.51
C GLN A 280 5.43 19.15 -10.77
N LEU A 281 6.07 19.65 -11.84
CA LEU A 281 7.44 19.28 -12.19
C LEU A 281 8.44 19.70 -11.10
N GLY A 282 8.29 20.92 -10.55
CA GLY A 282 9.13 21.43 -9.47
C GLY A 282 8.97 20.66 -8.15
N ASN A 283 7.79 20.09 -7.89
CA ASN A 283 7.59 19.18 -6.76
C ASN A 283 8.31 17.83 -6.98
N GLU A 284 8.38 17.36 -8.24
CA GLU A 284 8.99 16.07 -8.60
C GLU A 284 10.51 16.14 -8.77
N ARG A 285 11.09 17.30 -9.14
CA ARG A 285 12.54 17.46 -9.38
C ARG A 285 13.01 18.92 -9.31
N SER A 286 14.29 19.11 -9.03
CA SER A 286 14.91 20.46 -8.94
C SER A 286 15.19 21.11 -10.30
N THR A 287 15.49 20.32 -11.33
CA THR A 287 15.68 20.80 -12.71
C THR A 287 14.89 19.94 -13.69
N PHE A 288 14.28 20.56 -14.69
CA PHE A 288 13.56 19.88 -15.77
C PHE A 288 13.81 20.58 -17.11
N ASP A 289 13.75 19.82 -18.19
CA ASP A 289 13.95 20.31 -19.55
C ASP A 289 12.64 20.27 -20.39
N GLU A 290 12.74 20.64 -21.67
CA GLU A 290 11.61 20.60 -22.59
C GLU A 290 11.03 19.18 -22.76
N ARG A 291 11.86 18.14 -22.65
CA ARG A 291 11.42 16.75 -22.78
C ARG A 291 10.60 16.31 -21.58
N ASP A 292 10.95 16.78 -20.39
CA ASP A 292 10.18 16.55 -19.17
C ASP A 292 8.82 17.25 -19.22
N ILE A 293 8.80 18.50 -19.68
CA ILE A 293 7.55 19.26 -19.90
C ILE A 293 6.67 18.54 -20.92
N ALA A 294 7.22 18.15 -22.07
CA ALA A 294 6.50 17.41 -23.10
C ALA A 294 5.93 16.08 -22.57
N ARG A 295 6.72 15.34 -21.78
CA ARG A 295 6.27 14.07 -21.18
C ARG A 295 5.13 14.27 -20.19
N ALA A 296 5.17 15.33 -19.39
CA ALA A 296 4.10 15.66 -18.46
C ALA A 296 2.84 16.12 -19.20
N LEU A 297 2.98 16.92 -20.26
CA LEU A 297 1.88 17.33 -21.13
C LEU A 297 1.25 16.13 -21.85
N HIS A 298 2.03 15.17 -22.32
CA HIS A 298 1.53 13.99 -23.06
C HIS A 298 0.54 13.13 -22.25
N ARG A 299 0.49 13.31 -20.93
CA ARG A 299 -0.51 12.69 -20.05
C ARG A 299 -1.92 13.28 -20.24
N TYR A 300 -2.00 14.51 -20.73
CA TYR A 300 -3.22 15.33 -20.85
C TYR A 300 -3.50 15.76 -22.30
N VAL A 301 -2.44 15.99 -23.08
CA VAL A 301 -2.43 16.57 -24.42
C VAL A 301 -1.66 15.61 -25.34
N ASP A 302 -2.39 14.76 -26.07
CA ASP A 302 -2.10 14.24 -27.43
C ASP A 302 -2.85 12.93 -27.71
N ASP A 303 -3.00 12.69 -29.01
CA ASP A 303 -4.12 12.00 -29.67
C ASP A 303 -4.31 10.51 -29.36
N PRO A 304 -5.57 10.03 -29.31
CA PRO A 304 -5.84 8.65 -29.65
C PRO A 304 -5.50 8.46 -31.13
N VAL A 305 -4.34 7.87 -31.43
CA VAL A 305 -4.15 7.18 -32.70
C VAL A 305 -4.82 5.81 -32.61
#